data_AF-A0A453QP20-F1
#
_entry.id   AF-A0A453QP20-F1
#
_cell.length_a   1.000
_cell.length_b   1.000
_cell.length_c   1.000
_cell.angle_alpha   90.00
_cell.angle_beta   90.00
_cell.angle_gamma   90.00
#
_symmetry.space_group_name_H-M   'P 1'
#
loop_
_entity.id
_entity.type
_entity.pdbx_description
1 polymer ?
#
loop_
_entity_poly.entity_id
_entity_poly.type
_entity_poly.pdbx_seq_one_letter_code
_entity_poly.pdbx_strand_id
1 'polypeptide(L)'
;EVDGVAKEPTTKGVPDFWLTALKTNDVLTEEIQERDEPVLKYLKDIKWSRIDDPKGFKLEFFFDTNPFFKNSVLTKSYHMVDEDDPILEKAIGTEIEWYPGKNVTQKILKKKPKKGSKNTKPITKTEECESFFNFFSPPQVPDDDEDIDEEAADELQGQMEHDYDIGSTIRDKIIPHAVSWFTGEAVQAEDFDDMEDGDEDDDDEDDDDEEDD
;
A
#
# COMPACT_ATOMS: atom_id res chain seq x y z
N GLU A 1 -43.07 -29.30 8.93
CA GLU A 1 -42.76 -28.01 9.58
C GLU A 1 -41.59 -28.22 10.50
N VAL A 2 -40.42 -27.70 10.10
CA VAL A 2 -39.45 -26.99 10.94
C VAL A 2 -38.40 -26.44 9.96
N ASP A 3 -38.68 -25.22 9.52
CA ASP A 3 -37.82 -24.40 8.68
C ASP A 3 -36.43 -24.26 9.30
N GLY A 4 -35.43 -24.73 8.55
CA GLY A 4 -34.02 -24.43 8.81
C GLY A 4 -33.77 -22.97 8.45
N VAL A 5 -33.96 -22.08 9.43
CA VAL A 5 -33.57 -20.68 9.31
C VAL A 5 -32.06 -20.64 9.08
N ALA A 6 -31.66 -20.24 7.88
CA ALA A 6 -30.30 -19.86 7.57
C ALA A 6 -29.90 -18.74 8.53
N LYS A 7 -28.84 -18.95 9.31
CA LYS A 7 -28.18 -17.87 10.03
C LYS A 7 -27.58 -16.94 8.99
N GLU A 8 -28.18 -15.78 8.78
CA GLU A 8 -27.50 -14.67 8.14
C GLU A 8 -26.20 -14.37 8.92
N PRO A 9 -25.08 -14.10 8.22
CA PRO A 9 -23.86 -13.71 8.91
C PRO A 9 -24.16 -12.41 9.66
N THR A 10 -24.15 -12.48 10.99
CA THR A 10 -24.21 -11.31 11.84
C THR A 10 -23.02 -10.43 11.49
N THR A 11 -23.23 -9.34 10.76
CA THR A 11 -22.20 -8.35 10.46
C THR A 11 -21.79 -7.70 11.78
N LYS A 12 -20.70 -8.19 12.37
CA LYS A 12 -20.07 -7.53 13.52
C LYS A 12 -19.14 -6.46 12.98
N GLY A 13 -19.44 -5.19 13.27
CA GLY A 13 -18.61 -4.05 12.85
C GLY A 13 -19.12 -3.36 11.59
N VAL A 14 -18.35 -2.38 11.11
CA VAL A 14 -18.60 -1.64 9.87
C VAL A 14 -18.03 -2.45 8.71
N PRO A 15 -18.85 -2.92 7.75
CA PRO A 15 -18.37 -3.70 6.61
C PRO A 15 -17.37 -2.89 5.78
N ASP A 16 -16.36 -3.59 5.25
CA ASP A 16 -15.37 -3.06 4.31
C ASP A 16 -14.63 -1.80 4.80
N PHE A 17 -14.63 -1.51 6.12
CA PHE A 17 -14.10 -0.28 6.71
C PHE A 17 -12.69 0.09 6.20
N TRP A 18 -11.73 -0.81 6.38
CA TRP A 18 -10.35 -0.55 5.95
C TRP A 18 -10.19 -0.53 4.43
N LEU A 19 -10.90 -1.41 3.71
CA LEU A 19 -10.89 -1.39 2.25
C LEU A 19 -11.35 -0.03 1.73
N THR A 20 -12.47 0.49 2.25
CA THR A 20 -12.99 1.81 1.88
C THR A 20 -12.02 2.91 2.29
N ALA A 21 -11.50 2.91 3.53
CA ALA A 21 -10.56 3.93 3.98
C ALA A 21 -9.29 3.99 3.11
N LEU A 22 -8.70 2.82 2.78
CA LEU A 22 -7.52 2.75 1.92
C LEU A 22 -7.82 3.25 0.50
N LYS A 23 -8.96 2.87 -0.09
CA LYS A 23 -9.32 3.29 -1.46
C LYS A 23 -9.69 4.76 -1.61
N THR A 24 -10.00 5.44 -0.50
CA THR A 24 -10.29 6.88 -0.51
C THR A 24 -9.03 7.73 -0.56
N ASN A 25 -7.87 7.17 -0.24
CA ASN A 25 -6.59 7.87 -0.34
C ASN A 25 -5.93 7.60 -1.70
N ASP A 26 -5.48 8.64 -2.39
CA ASP A 26 -5.01 8.55 -3.78
C ASP A 26 -3.77 7.67 -3.93
N VAL A 27 -2.77 7.81 -3.07
CA VAL A 27 -1.55 6.97 -3.07
C VAL A 27 -1.91 5.48 -3.00
N LEU A 28 -2.89 5.13 -2.16
CA LEU A 28 -3.27 3.73 -1.92
C LEU A 28 -4.29 3.20 -2.92
N THR A 29 -5.11 4.06 -3.53
CA THR A 29 -6.09 3.64 -4.52
C THR A 29 -5.43 3.12 -5.79
N GLU A 30 -4.28 3.69 -6.17
CA GLU A 30 -3.48 3.26 -7.33
C GLU A 30 -2.91 1.85 -7.14
N GLU A 31 -2.54 1.51 -5.91
CA GLU A 31 -1.98 0.19 -5.56
C GLU A 31 -3.05 -0.90 -5.46
N ILE A 32 -4.30 -0.54 -5.14
CA ILE A 32 -5.39 -1.51 -4.91
C ILE A 32 -6.07 -1.86 -6.24
N GLN A 33 -5.82 -3.08 -6.70
CA GLN A 33 -6.45 -3.62 -7.90
C GLN A 33 -7.79 -4.29 -7.57
N GLU A 34 -8.70 -4.41 -8.55
CA GLU A 34 -10.01 -5.06 -8.36
C GLU A 34 -9.92 -6.49 -7.78
N ARG A 35 -8.81 -7.19 -8.04
CA ARG A 35 -8.58 -8.55 -7.52
C ARG A 35 -8.19 -8.60 -6.05
N ASP A 36 -7.70 -7.49 -5.52
CA ASP A 36 -7.25 -7.36 -4.12
C ASP A 36 -8.43 -7.07 -3.20
N GLU A 37 -9.46 -6.38 -3.69
CA GLU A 37 -10.62 -5.99 -2.89
C GLU A 37 -11.25 -7.17 -2.13
N PRO A 38 -11.55 -8.34 -2.75
CA PRO A 38 -12.14 -9.47 -2.02
C PRO A 38 -11.27 -10.00 -0.88
N VAL A 39 -9.95 -9.78 -0.94
CA VAL A 39 -9.00 -10.15 0.11
C VAL A 39 -9.01 -9.09 1.21
N LEU A 40 -8.97 -7.80 0.84
CA LEU A 40 -9.02 -6.67 1.75
C LEU A 40 -10.34 -6.55 2.52
N LYS A 41 -11.44 -7.15 2.07
CA LYS A 41 -12.67 -7.29 2.86
C LYS A 41 -12.49 -8.07 4.17
N TYR A 42 -11.42 -8.88 4.27
CA TYR A 42 -11.06 -9.60 5.49
C TYR A 42 -10.09 -8.81 6.37
N LEU A 43 -9.63 -7.63 5.95
CA LEU A 43 -8.77 -6.76 6.74
C LEU A 43 -9.59 -6.17 7.89
N LYS A 44 -9.20 -6.54 9.11
CA LYS A 44 -9.90 -6.20 10.34
C LYS A 44 -9.31 -4.96 11.02
N ASP A 45 -7.99 -4.83 10.98
CA ASP A 45 -7.28 -3.79 11.70
C ASP A 45 -5.94 -3.51 11.04
N ILE A 46 -5.47 -2.26 11.14
CA ILE A 46 -4.12 -1.86 10.75
C ILE A 46 -3.53 -1.12 11.94
N LYS A 47 -2.35 -1.56 12.37
CA LYS A 47 -1.60 -0.90 13.44
C LYS A 47 -0.20 -0.59 12.98
N TRP A 48 0.42 0.34 13.69
CA TRP A 48 1.84 0.56 13.56
C TRP A 48 2.52 0.61 14.94
N SER A 49 3.81 0.29 14.96
CA SER A 49 4.67 0.41 16.13
C SER A 49 6.04 0.91 15.72
N ARG A 50 6.67 1.75 16.55
CA ARG A 50 8.08 2.11 16.40
C ARG A 50 8.97 0.88 16.63
N ILE A 51 10.08 0.82 15.91
CA ILE A 51 11.20 -0.09 16.14
C ILE A 51 12.36 0.76 16.65
N ASP A 52 12.97 0.36 17.77
CA ASP A 52 14.03 1.14 18.41
C ASP A 52 15.44 0.73 17.95
N ASP A 53 15.64 -0.55 17.57
CA ASP A 53 16.94 -1.08 17.15
C ASP A 53 16.81 -2.27 16.15
N PRO A 54 17.21 -2.10 14.87
CA PRO A 54 17.53 -0.82 14.24
C PRO A 54 16.31 0.11 14.23
N LYS A 55 16.54 1.42 14.18
CA LYS A 55 15.45 2.42 14.21
C LYS A 55 14.48 2.19 13.06
N GLY A 56 13.20 2.50 13.24
CA GLY A 56 12.22 2.35 12.17
C GLY A 56 10.78 2.26 12.65
N PHE A 57 9.92 1.70 11.81
CA PHE A 57 8.55 1.36 12.20
C PHE A 57 8.06 0.10 11.50
N LYS A 58 7.06 -0.52 12.10
CA LYS A 58 6.40 -1.71 11.61
C LYS A 58 4.90 -1.44 11.46
N LEU A 59 4.35 -1.77 10.30
CA LEU A 59 2.92 -1.88 10.04
C LEU A 59 2.46 -3.33 10.25
N GLU A 60 1.30 -3.51 10.85
CA GLU A 60 0.65 -4.79 11.12
C GLU A 60 -0.78 -4.78 10.60
N PHE A 61 -1.05 -5.63 9.60
CA PHE A 61 -2.35 -5.79 8.97
C PHE A 61 -3.00 -7.07 9.50
N PHE A 62 -4.05 -6.93 10.29
CA PHE A 62 -4.74 -8.04 10.93
C PHE A 62 -5.88 -8.52 10.03
N PHE A 63 -5.85 -9.78 9.63
CA PHE A 63 -6.89 -10.38 8.80
C PHE A 63 -7.72 -11.37 9.60
N ASP A 64 -9.02 -11.37 9.37
CA ASP A 64 -9.88 -12.49 9.75
C ASP A 64 -9.51 -13.75 8.95
N THR A 65 -9.95 -14.91 9.44
CA THR A 65 -9.82 -16.16 8.68
C THR A 65 -10.48 -16.00 7.32
N ASN A 66 -9.69 -16.17 6.26
CA ASN A 66 -10.09 -15.87 4.90
C ASN A 66 -9.74 -17.02 3.94
N PRO A 67 -10.36 -17.07 2.75
CA PRO A 67 -10.14 -18.16 1.80
C PRO A 67 -8.92 -17.95 0.89
N PHE A 68 -8.06 -16.95 1.16
CA PHE A 68 -6.97 -16.55 0.27
C PHE A 68 -5.60 -16.99 0.78
N PHE A 69 -5.30 -16.78 2.06
CA PHE A 69 -4.03 -17.15 2.69
C PHE A 69 -4.22 -17.60 4.15
N LYS A 70 -3.16 -18.18 4.74
CA LYS A 70 -3.19 -18.68 6.12
C LYS A 70 -2.87 -17.63 7.18
N ASN A 71 -2.08 -16.62 6.83
CA ASN A 71 -1.59 -15.61 7.76
C ASN A 71 -2.77 -14.90 8.45
N SER A 72 -2.70 -14.73 9.77
CA SER A 72 -3.62 -13.86 10.51
C SER A 72 -3.14 -12.42 10.61
N VAL A 73 -1.84 -12.21 10.43
CA VAL A 73 -1.20 -10.89 10.41
C VAL A 73 -0.18 -10.87 9.29
N LEU A 74 -0.22 -9.84 8.46
CA LEU A 74 0.84 -9.49 7.52
C LEU A 74 1.56 -8.26 8.05
N THR A 75 2.89 -8.27 8.05
CA THR A 75 3.68 -7.15 8.54
C THR A 75 4.57 -6.56 7.46
N LYS A 76 4.77 -5.26 7.52
CA LYS A 76 5.76 -4.51 6.74
C LYS A 76 6.60 -3.68 7.69
N SER A 77 7.92 -3.80 7.64
CA SER A 77 8.85 -3.08 8.51
C SER A 77 9.78 -2.23 7.65
N TYR A 78 10.03 -1.00 8.06
CA TYR A 78 11.02 -0.11 7.47
C TYR A 78 12.08 0.16 8.53
N HIS A 79 13.34 -0.13 8.21
CA HIS A 79 14.50 0.20 9.03
C HIS A 79 15.13 1.49 8.49
N MET A 80 15.45 2.39 9.40
CA MET A 80 15.95 3.73 9.15
C MET A 80 17.34 3.89 9.76
N VAL A 81 18.21 4.61 9.07
CA VAL A 81 19.57 4.89 9.55
C VAL A 81 19.57 6.05 10.56
N ASP A 82 18.74 7.08 10.35
CA ASP A 82 18.70 8.29 11.17
C ASP A 82 17.25 8.67 11.58
N GLU A 83 17.12 9.43 12.66
CA GLU A 83 15.86 9.97 13.17
C GLU A 83 15.58 11.40 12.71
N ASP A 84 16.63 12.20 12.51
CA ASP A 84 16.53 13.61 12.13
C ASP A 84 16.45 13.77 10.60
N ASP A 85 17.06 12.84 9.86
CA ASP A 85 16.98 12.72 8.40
C ASP A 85 16.72 11.25 8.01
N PRO A 86 15.45 10.79 8.02
CA PRO A 86 15.12 9.38 7.93
C PRO A 86 15.48 8.78 6.56
N ILE A 87 16.69 8.26 6.45
CA ILE A 87 17.16 7.50 5.30
C ILE A 87 16.71 6.04 5.46
N LEU A 88 15.95 5.56 4.48
CA LEU A 88 15.50 4.16 4.41
C LEU A 88 16.70 3.24 4.15
N GLU A 89 17.00 2.37 5.12
CA GLU A 89 18.03 1.34 4.97
C GLU A 89 17.45 0.08 4.31
N LYS A 90 16.30 -0.36 4.80
CA LYS A 90 15.72 -1.65 4.41
C LYS A 90 14.22 -1.72 4.65
N ALA A 91 13.51 -2.33 3.71
CA ALA A 91 12.12 -2.73 3.87
C ALA A 91 12.01 -4.26 3.98
N ILE A 92 11.18 -4.74 4.90
CA ILE A 92 10.95 -6.18 5.15
C ILE A 92 9.45 -6.45 5.21
N GLY A 93 8.93 -7.25 4.29
CA GLY A 93 7.55 -7.68 4.29
C GLY A 93 7.38 -9.16 4.67
N THR A 94 6.16 -9.51 5.09
CA THR A 94 5.79 -10.90 5.41
C THR A 94 5.50 -11.68 4.15
N GLU A 95 6.14 -12.85 3.99
CA GLU A 95 5.75 -13.79 2.95
C GLU A 95 4.30 -14.27 3.16
N ILE A 96 3.46 -14.07 2.14
CA ILE A 96 2.05 -14.44 2.19
C ILE A 96 1.89 -15.92 1.82
N GLU A 97 1.34 -16.70 2.75
CA GLU A 97 1.05 -18.12 2.54
C GLU A 97 -0.26 -18.33 1.78
N TRP A 98 -0.26 -17.99 0.49
CA TRP A 98 -1.42 -18.14 -0.39
C TRP A 98 -1.89 -19.60 -0.49
N TYR A 99 -3.20 -19.79 -0.43
CA TYR A 99 -3.82 -21.06 -0.81
C TYR A 99 -3.70 -21.31 -2.32
N PRO A 100 -3.78 -22.57 -2.78
CA PRO A 100 -3.65 -22.90 -4.19
C PRO A 100 -4.63 -22.12 -5.09
N GLY A 101 -4.08 -21.38 -6.06
CA GLY A 101 -4.87 -20.58 -7.02
C GLY A 101 -5.54 -19.34 -6.43
N LYS A 102 -5.11 -18.89 -5.25
CA LYS A 102 -5.62 -17.69 -4.57
C LYS A 102 -4.64 -16.54 -4.53
N ASN A 103 -3.42 -16.73 -5.04
CA ASN A 103 -2.44 -15.67 -5.14
C ASN A 103 -2.92 -14.58 -6.11
N VAL A 104 -3.19 -13.39 -5.59
CA VAL A 104 -3.64 -12.22 -6.37
C VAL A 104 -2.47 -11.43 -6.96
N THR A 105 -1.24 -11.67 -6.51
CA THR A 105 -0.02 -11.08 -7.10
C THR A 105 0.40 -11.74 -8.40
N GLN A 106 -0.35 -12.76 -8.84
CA GLN A 106 -0.01 -13.61 -9.98
C GLN A 106 -1.20 -13.84 -10.91
N LYS A 107 -0.96 -13.73 -12.22
CA LYS A 107 -1.91 -14.10 -13.29
C LYS A 107 -1.54 -15.45 -13.89
N ILE A 108 -2.55 -16.32 -14.02
CA ILE A 108 -2.39 -17.63 -14.65
C ILE A 108 -2.70 -17.53 -16.15
N LEU A 109 -1.68 -17.67 -16.99
CA LEU A 109 -1.81 -17.76 -18.44
C LEU A 109 -1.87 -19.22 -18.89
N LYS A 110 -3.02 -19.62 -19.44
CA LYS A 110 -3.20 -20.95 -20.05
C LYS A 110 -2.76 -20.92 -21.51
N LYS A 111 -1.65 -21.58 -21.84
CA LYS A 111 -1.26 -21.77 -23.25
C LYS A 111 -1.95 -23.01 -23.83
N LYS A 112 -2.56 -22.85 -25.01
CA LYS A 112 -3.08 -23.99 -25.78
C LYS A 112 -1.91 -24.93 -26.14
N PRO A 113 -2.05 -26.25 -25.96
CA PRO A 113 -0.99 -27.19 -26.31
C PRO A 113 -0.68 -27.12 -27.81
N LYS A 114 0.61 -27.18 -28.18
CA LYS A 114 1.04 -27.23 -29.58
C LYS A 114 0.45 -28.47 -30.26
N LYS A 115 -0.18 -28.26 -31.43
CA LYS A 115 -0.79 -29.30 -32.26
C LYS A 115 0.30 -30.31 -32.66
N GLY A 116 0.30 -31.50 -32.05
CA GLY A 116 1.26 -32.58 -32.34
C GLY A 116 2.05 -33.13 -31.15
N SER A 117 1.99 -32.53 -29.96
CA SER A 117 2.64 -33.08 -28.77
C SER A 117 1.84 -34.26 -28.18
N LYS A 118 2.50 -35.41 -27.96
CA LYS A 118 1.92 -36.60 -27.32
C LYS A 118 1.54 -36.40 -25.84
N ASN A 119 1.87 -35.24 -25.26
CA ASN A 119 1.53 -34.91 -23.88
C ASN A 119 0.44 -33.82 -23.87
N THR A 120 -0.79 -34.22 -23.55
CA THR A 120 -2.03 -33.43 -23.60
C THR A 120 -2.26 -32.53 -22.39
N LYS A 121 -1.31 -32.42 -21.46
CA LYS A 121 -1.47 -31.55 -20.30
C LYS A 121 -1.27 -30.08 -20.69
N PRO A 122 -2.23 -29.18 -20.37
CA PRO A 122 -2.05 -27.75 -20.60
C PRO A 122 -0.85 -27.23 -19.80
N ILE A 123 -0.01 -26.43 -20.44
CA ILE A 123 1.11 -25.74 -19.78
C ILE A 123 0.54 -24.47 -19.17
N THR A 124 0.55 -24.42 -17.85
CA THR A 124 0.19 -23.24 -17.07
C THR A 124 1.45 -22.41 -16.86
N LYS A 125 1.48 -21.18 -17.39
CA LYS A 125 2.53 -20.20 -17.04
C LYS A 125 1.92 -19.21 -16.06
N THR A 126 2.64 -18.91 -14.99
CA THR A 126 2.27 -17.85 -14.05
C THR A 126 3.15 -16.64 -14.33
N GLU A 127 2.56 -15.45 -14.34
CA GLU A 127 3.26 -14.18 -14.48
C GLU A 127 2.86 -13.26 -13.33
N GLU A 128 3.80 -12.53 -12.77
CA GLU A 128 3.55 -11.53 -11.74
C GLU A 128 2.73 -10.38 -12.32
N CYS A 129 1.95 -9.74 -11.47
CA CYS A 129 1.12 -8.60 -11.84
C CYS A 129 0.96 -7.63 -10.68
N GLU A 130 0.58 -6.41 -11.01
CA GLU A 130 0.16 -5.39 -10.03
C GLU A 130 -0.91 -5.94 -9.10
N SER A 131 -0.69 -5.68 -7.82
CA SER A 131 -1.52 -6.06 -6.68
C SER A 131 -1.00 -5.30 -5.46
N PHE A 132 -1.90 -4.78 -4.63
CA PHE A 132 -1.57 -4.18 -3.34
C PHE A 132 -0.71 -5.11 -2.48
N PHE A 133 -0.89 -6.43 -2.60
CA PHE A 133 -0.15 -7.41 -1.80
C PHE A 133 1.33 -7.54 -2.20
N ASN A 134 1.77 -6.93 -3.31
CA ASN A 134 3.19 -6.77 -3.62
C ASN A 134 3.90 -5.87 -2.59
N PHE A 135 3.17 -5.02 -1.87
CA PHE A 135 3.68 -4.22 -0.74
C PHE A 135 4.38 -5.07 0.34
N PHE A 136 4.02 -6.35 0.48
CA PHE A 136 4.66 -7.28 1.42
C PHE A 136 5.88 -8.00 0.83
N SER A 137 6.25 -7.70 -0.40
CA SER A 137 7.44 -8.17 -1.11
C SER A 137 8.24 -6.97 -1.61
N PRO A 138 8.82 -6.17 -0.69
CA PRO A 138 9.47 -4.91 -1.06
C PRO A 138 10.66 -5.12 -2.00
N PRO A 139 11.04 -4.08 -2.77
CA PRO A 139 12.26 -4.09 -3.57
C PRO A 139 13.47 -4.45 -2.72
N GLN A 140 14.41 -5.21 -3.28
CA GLN A 140 15.62 -5.65 -2.59
C GLN A 140 16.82 -4.92 -3.16
N VAL A 141 17.64 -4.33 -2.29
CA VAL A 141 18.95 -3.78 -2.64
C VAL A 141 19.91 -4.95 -2.88
N PRO A 142 20.51 -5.08 -4.07
CA PRO A 142 21.51 -6.12 -4.32
C PRO A 142 22.75 -5.93 -3.43
N ASP A 143 23.35 -7.03 -2.99
CA ASP A 143 24.51 -7.00 -2.08
C ASP A 143 25.83 -6.57 -2.77
N ASP A 144 25.89 -6.58 -4.11
CA ASP A 144 27.06 -6.23 -4.92
C ASP A 144 26.75 -5.01 -5.82
N ASP A 145 27.33 -3.85 -5.49
CA ASP A 145 27.18 -2.60 -6.24
C ASP A 145 27.84 -2.64 -7.63
N GLU A 146 28.69 -3.64 -7.92
CA GLU A 146 29.45 -3.72 -9.18
C GLU A 146 28.63 -4.25 -10.39
N ASP A 147 27.42 -4.77 -10.17
CA ASP A 147 26.60 -5.43 -11.20
C ASP A 147 25.33 -4.66 -11.62
N ILE A 148 25.07 -3.47 -11.04
CA ILE A 148 23.90 -2.64 -11.37
C ILE A 148 24.37 -1.45 -12.20
N ASP A 149 23.76 -1.25 -13.37
CA ASP A 149 23.98 -0.01 -14.13
C ASP A 149 23.20 1.17 -13.50
N GLU A 150 23.58 2.39 -13.87
CA GLU A 150 22.99 3.62 -13.32
C GLU A 150 21.46 3.67 -13.52
N GLU A 151 20.97 3.19 -14.66
CA GLU A 151 19.53 3.14 -14.97
C GLU A 151 18.77 2.19 -14.04
N ALA A 152 19.30 0.99 -13.78
CA ALA A 152 18.69 0.04 -12.87
C ALA A 152 18.78 0.50 -11.40
N ALA A 153 19.83 1.23 -11.03
CA ALA A 153 19.95 1.82 -9.70
C ALA A 153 18.89 2.91 -9.47
N ASP A 154 18.70 3.81 -10.45
CA ASP A 154 17.68 4.86 -10.40
C ASP A 154 16.26 4.27 -10.34
N GLU A 155 15.96 3.23 -11.14
CA GLU A 155 14.67 2.55 -11.10
C GLU A 155 14.41 1.91 -9.72
N LEU A 156 15.42 1.24 -9.15
CA LEU A 156 15.30 0.62 -7.83
C LEU A 156 15.07 1.66 -6.74
N GLN A 157 15.78 2.79 -6.79
CA GLN A 157 15.58 3.89 -5.86
C GLN A 157 14.14 4.42 -5.93
N GLY A 158 13.62 4.67 -7.13
CA GLY A 158 12.23 5.12 -7.31
C GLY A 158 11.21 4.11 -6.77
N GLN A 159 11.45 2.80 -6.95
CA GLN A 159 10.59 1.76 -6.38
C GLN A 159 10.64 1.74 -4.84
N MET A 160 11.81 1.95 -4.24
CA MET A 160 11.96 2.02 -2.79
C MET A 160 11.31 3.27 -2.19
N GLU A 161 11.44 4.41 -2.85
CA GLU A 161 10.77 5.67 -2.47
C GLU A 161 9.26 5.52 -2.53
N HIS A 162 8.72 4.96 -3.62
CA HIS A 162 7.29 4.68 -3.76
C HIS A 162 6.78 3.70 -2.69
N ASP A 163 7.51 2.60 -2.47
CA ASP A 163 7.17 1.63 -1.42
C ASP A 163 7.18 2.29 -0.03
N TYR A 164 8.10 3.22 0.22
CA TYR A 164 8.16 3.97 1.46
C TYR A 164 6.98 4.93 1.61
N ASP A 165 6.61 5.66 0.54
CA ASP A 165 5.51 6.62 0.53
C ASP A 165 4.16 5.96 0.84
N ILE A 166 3.92 4.76 0.31
CA ILE A 166 2.78 3.92 0.69
C ILE A 166 2.81 3.63 2.21
N GLY A 167 3.97 3.23 2.72
CA GLY A 167 4.15 2.88 4.14
C GLY A 167 3.96 4.06 5.09
N SER A 168 4.52 5.22 4.78
CA SER A 168 4.39 6.46 5.55
C SER A 168 2.95 6.98 5.49
N THR A 169 2.30 6.94 4.32
CA THR A 169 0.89 7.31 4.16
C THR A 169 -0.02 6.47 5.05
N ILE A 170 0.19 5.15 5.11
CA ILE A 170 -0.60 4.29 6.01
C ILE A 170 -0.35 4.67 7.48
N ARG A 171 0.91 4.94 7.87
CA ARG A 171 1.30 5.29 9.24
C ARG A 171 0.74 6.63 9.69
N ASP A 172 0.88 7.67 8.87
CA ASP A 172 0.72 9.06 9.25
C ASP A 172 -0.66 9.62 8.86
N LYS A 173 -1.26 9.13 7.77
CA LYS A 173 -2.57 9.59 7.29
C LYS A 173 -3.68 8.60 7.62
N ILE A 174 -3.53 7.33 7.19
CA ILE A 174 -4.62 6.36 7.28
C ILE A 174 -4.91 5.95 8.73
N ILE A 175 -3.91 5.48 9.48
CA ILE A 175 -4.14 4.95 10.82
C ILE A 175 -4.70 6.04 11.77
N PRO A 176 -4.16 7.28 11.82
CA PRO A 176 -4.66 8.31 12.72
C PRO A 176 -6.05 8.84 12.35
N HIS A 177 -6.40 8.84 11.06
CA HIS A 177 -7.63 9.44 10.52
C HIS A 177 -8.54 8.43 9.81
N ALA A 178 -8.48 7.15 10.18
CA ALA A 178 -9.14 6.06 9.46
C ALA A 178 -10.66 6.28 9.26
N VAL A 179 -11.33 6.88 10.25
CA VAL A 179 -12.77 7.20 10.15
C VAL A 179 -13.02 8.28 9.10
N SER A 180 -12.20 9.33 9.06
CA SER A 180 -12.32 10.42 8.08
C SER A 180 -12.00 9.94 6.66
N TRP A 181 -11.03 9.04 6.50
CA TRP A 181 -10.77 8.37 5.21
C TRP A 181 -11.92 7.44 4.81
N PHE A 182 -12.51 6.72 5.76
CA PHE A 182 -13.68 5.90 5.50
C PHE A 182 -14.91 6.73 5.07
N THR A 183 -15.14 7.90 5.68
CA THR A 183 -16.27 8.78 5.35
C THR A 183 -16.03 9.68 4.14
N GLY A 184 -14.78 9.83 3.71
CA GLY A 184 -14.38 10.76 2.64
C GLY A 184 -14.24 12.22 3.09
N GLU A 185 -14.24 12.47 4.40
CA GLU A 185 -13.99 13.80 4.96
C GLU A 185 -12.51 14.19 4.87
N ALA A 186 -11.59 13.21 4.90
CA ALA A 186 -10.16 13.47 4.80
C ALA A 186 -9.75 14.08 3.44
N VAL A 187 -10.33 13.60 2.34
CA VAL A 187 -10.07 14.11 0.98
C VAL A 187 -10.42 15.60 0.88
N GLN A 188 -11.56 16.00 1.45
CA GLN A 188 -12.00 17.39 1.44
C GLN A 188 -11.11 18.30 2.28
N ALA A 189 -10.44 17.76 3.31
CA ALA A 189 -9.50 18.52 4.13
C ALA A 189 -8.17 18.71 3.39
N GLU A 190 -7.66 17.66 2.74
CA GLU A 190 -6.44 17.76 1.92
C GLU A 190 -6.62 18.74 0.76
N ASP A 191 -7.78 18.72 0.08
CA ASP A 191 -8.10 19.68 -0.99
C ASP A 191 -8.18 21.14 -0.49
N PHE A 192 -8.49 21.37 0.80
CA PHE A 192 -8.66 22.70 1.37
C PHE A 192 -7.35 23.26 1.91
N ASP A 193 -6.50 22.43 2.51
CA ASP A 193 -5.14 22.80 2.92
C ASP A 193 -4.30 23.24 1.69
N ASP A 194 -4.50 22.60 0.53
CA ASP A 194 -3.80 22.96 -0.73
C ASP A 194 -4.34 24.25 -1.38
N MET A 195 -5.45 24.81 -0.87
CA MET A 195 -6.02 26.10 -1.32
C MET A 195 -5.70 27.28 -0.39
N GLU A 196 -5.11 27.04 0.80
CA GLU A 196 -4.82 28.11 1.77
C GLU A 196 -3.44 28.77 1.57
N ASP A 197 -2.61 28.27 0.64
CA ASP A 197 -1.26 28.81 0.33
C ASP A 197 -1.25 29.81 -0.85
N GLY A 198 -2.37 30.52 -1.06
CA GLY A 198 -2.67 31.19 -2.34
C GLY A 198 -3.00 32.69 -2.31
N ASP A 199 -2.89 33.42 -1.20
CA ASP A 199 -3.16 34.87 -1.18
C ASP A 199 -2.52 35.57 0.03
N GLU A 200 -1.25 36.02 -0.06
CA GLU A 200 -0.73 37.24 0.60
C GLU A 200 0.50 37.77 -0.16
N ASP A 201 0.30 38.29 -1.37
CA ASP A 201 1.16 39.34 -1.94
C ASP A 201 0.22 40.41 -2.52
N ASP A 202 -0.46 41.13 -1.62
CA ASP A 202 -1.18 42.36 -1.97
C ASP A 202 -0.19 43.53 -1.88
N ASP A 203 -0.11 44.24 -3.00
CA ASP A 203 0.72 45.40 -3.28
C ASP A 203 0.53 46.51 -2.22
N ASP A 204 1.62 47.00 -1.63
CA ASP A 204 1.65 48.38 -1.12
C ASP A 204 2.46 49.24 -2.09
N GLU A 205 1.70 49.92 -2.94
CA GLU A 205 2.11 50.95 -3.91
C GLU A 205 2.77 52.17 -3.24
N ASP A 206 3.79 52.68 -3.95
CA ASP A 206 4.13 54.08 -4.24
C ASP A 206 4.38 55.14 -3.13
N ASP A 207 5.58 55.71 -3.30
CA ASP A 207 5.88 57.15 -3.44
C ASP A 207 5.87 58.05 -2.19
N ASP A 208 7.08 58.51 -1.82
CA ASP A 208 7.31 59.85 -1.30
C ASP A 208 8.75 60.29 -1.64
N ASP A 209 8.85 61.06 -2.73
CA ASP A 209 9.89 62.06 -2.96
C ASP A 209 10.04 62.99 -1.73
N GLU A 210 11.26 63.27 -1.26
CA GLU A 210 11.66 64.65 -0.90
C GLU A 210 13.20 64.81 -0.80
N GLU A 211 13.70 65.78 -1.56
CA GLU A 211 15.07 66.34 -1.52
C GLU A 211 15.37 67.01 -0.15
N ASP A 212 16.60 66.88 0.39
CA ASP A 212 17.53 68.02 0.61
C ASP A 212 18.80 67.62 1.40
N ASP A 213 19.90 68.34 1.09
CA ASP A 213 21.27 68.41 1.66
C ASP A 213 22.36 67.40 1.25
#